data_AF-A0A9D6W887-F1
#
_entry.id   AF-A0A9D6W887-F1
#
_cell.length_a   1.000
_cell.length_b   1.000
_cell.length_c   1.000
_cell.angle_alpha   90.00
_cell.angle_beta   90.00
_cell.angle_gamma   90.00
#
_symmetry.space_group_name_H-M   'P 1'
#
loop_
_entity.id
_entity.type
_entity.pdbx_description
1 polymer ?
#
loop_
_entity_poly.entity_id
_entity_poly.type
_entity_poly.pdbx_seq_one_letter_code
_entity_poly.pdbx_strand_id
1 'polypeptide(L)'
;MGESWDARLKFQRYLAVLRFTRPAVFHHFQHGAVIRGTISSALGVHYFPHGLIPFACESGRVRFEVGEKYRIGITVVGMAEKGRSLPDRLSEGLRRIGREKPSHRGPLPVLGGNFNLLSFEPIPPPDLAREQEALAGRTQITLRFLSPFRLERPQEFIVKGAKYLNQECFPPQQFLSRLWNHLFNLENGRYATIEEITSSCLPVPADVRTDPLNLQWIDIPDDGKPARKPEQPKGITLGGIVGRVVFTGLSDNWKEAISLGRHLHVGKSTAFGQGRYIIEEVAEGVSDPFRPSASLLERVADPNMLDKALSHVLSRPEAPGVDNVSWSDFALSRNFLLENLSRDLLEGRYKPSPLLWSVEPNDNGRLHAFATPTVRDRVAQQAACEVLGPAVEILLEDCSYAYRKGFSRKGAAQAVWEAHEEGYRFVLDADITSLFYSVDWERLFGKLDALFPFEPLIGIVKEWIRAPVIFEGKHIERTRGLPLGPDISPLIAKLFLSEFEDELLGRDFRIVRQDDFVVLCKDMEATRKAKKESEEVLTRLGQNLIIGKKDARSLDNEFPFLINSICCSSAFVNGIDTEIISQPPCDSLVPSSLWLAQVPLQTVKILSPRKSAATRRLKKKEDSV
;
A
#
# COMPACT_ATOMS: atom_id res chain seq x y z
N MET A 1 9.70 -0.19 44.47
CA MET A 1 9.50 -1.22 43.43
C MET A 1 8.00 -1.47 43.35
N GLY A 2 7.33 -0.74 42.46
CA GLY A 2 5.87 -0.85 42.28
C GLY A 2 5.54 -2.13 41.52
N GLU A 3 4.41 -2.76 41.85
CA GLU A 3 3.89 -3.94 41.16
C GLU A 3 3.95 -3.78 39.63
N SER A 4 4.37 -4.84 38.93
CA SER A 4 4.34 -4.94 37.47
C SER A 4 2.93 -4.64 36.94
N TRP A 5 2.85 -4.02 35.77
CA TRP A 5 1.58 -3.66 35.13
C TRP A 5 0.69 -4.88 34.84
N ASP A 6 1.30 -6.05 34.70
CA ASP A 6 0.61 -7.34 34.52
C ASP A 6 -0.29 -7.67 35.74
N ALA A 7 0.05 -7.17 36.93
CA ALA A 7 -0.78 -7.30 38.12
C ALA A 7 -1.95 -6.28 38.17
N ARG A 8 -1.84 -5.15 37.45
CA ARG A 8 -2.74 -3.99 37.54
C ARG A 8 -3.84 -3.96 36.48
N LEU A 9 -3.52 -4.37 35.25
CA LEU A 9 -4.44 -4.31 34.10
C LEU A 9 -4.81 -5.71 33.61
N LYS A 10 -5.93 -6.25 34.12
CA LYS A 10 -6.49 -7.52 33.62
C LYS A 10 -7.31 -7.30 32.36
N PHE A 11 -7.00 -8.07 31.32
CA PHE A 11 -7.76 -8.08 30.07
C PHE A 11 -7.98 -9.49 29.53
N GLN A 12 -9.05 -9.67 28.77
CA GLN A 12 -9.38 -10.90 28.07
C GLN A 12 -9.60 -10.61 26.59
N ARG A 13 -9.08 -11.47 25.73
CA ARG A 13 -9.19 -11.35 24.27
C ARG A 13 -10.22 -12.32 23.73
N TYR A 14 -10.94 -11.91 22.70
CA TYR A 14 -11.97 -12.69 22.03
C TYR A 14 -11.79 -12.62 20.51
N LEU A 15 -12.06 -13.73 19.83
CA LEU A 15 -12.18 -13.80 18.38
C LEU A 15 -13.65 -14.03 18.02
N ALA A 16 -14.24 -13.10 17.30
CA ALA A 16 -15.53 -13.30 16.65
C ALA A 16 -15.30 -13.71 15.20
N VAL A 17 -15.94 -14.79 14.76
CA VAL A 17 -15.92 -15.23 13.36
C VAL A 17 -17.32 -15.09 12.79
N LEU A 18 -17.47 -14.18 11.83
CA LEU A 18 -18.69 -13.99 11.06
C LEU A 18 -18.62 -14.81 9.77
N ARG A 19 -19.77 -15.20 9.22
CA ARG A 19 -19.92 -15.75 7.87
C ARG A 19 -20.90 -14.89 7.09
N PHE A 20 -20.47 -14.35 5.95
CA PHE A 20 -21.35 -13.55 5.11
C PHE A 20 -22.47 -14.40 4.49
N THR A 21 -23.69 -13.87 4.55
CA THR A 21 -24.88 -14.45 3.89
C THR A 21 -25.22 -13.74 2.58
N ARG A 22 -24.59 -12.59 2.32
CA ARG A 22 -24.64 -11.82 1.08
C ARG A 22 -23.25 -11.26 0.77
N PRO A 23 -22.91 -10.98 -0.49
CA PRO A 23 -21.66 -10.33 -0.81
C PRO A 23 -21.51 -8.99 -0.07
N ALA A 24 -20.29 -8.66 0.34
CA ALA A 24 -19.97 -7.41 1.02
C ALA A 24 -18.72 -6.79 0.40
N VAL A 25 -18.72 -5.46 0.32
CA VAL A 25 -17.59 -4.67 -0.17
C VAL A 25 -17.26 -3.62 0.89
N PHE A 26 -15.99 -3.51 1.22
CA PHE A 26 -15.46 -2.53 2.17
C PHE A 26 -14.39 -1.71 1.48
N HIS A 27 -14.25 -0.45 1.87
CA HIS A 27 -13.02 0.26 1.58
C HIS A 27 -11.90 -0.27 2.47
N HIS A 28 -10.69 -0.39 1.92
CA HIS A 28 -9.54 -1.08 2.53
C HIS A 28 -9.25 -0.64 3.98
N PHE A 29 -9.59 0.61 4.34
CA PHE A 29 -9.37 1.13 5.69
C PHE A 29 -10.65 1.46 6.48
N GLN A 30 -11.83 1.13 5.97
CA GLN A 30 -13.08 1.33 6.71
C GLN A 30 -13.37 0.23 7.73
N HIS A 31 -12.61 -0.88 7.72
CA HIS A 31 -12.83 -2.00 8.64
C HIS A 31 -12.87 -1.57 10.12
N GLY A 32 -11.98 -0.66 10.54
CA GLY A 32 -11.97 -0.15 11.92
C GLY A 32 -13.25 0.58 12.29
N ALA A 33 -13.66 1.57 11.49
CA ALA A 33 -14.90 2.33 11.68
C ALA A 33 -16.13 1.42 11.65
N VAL A 34 -16.20 0.49 10.70
CA VAL A 34 -17.29 -0.47 10.56
C VAL A 34 -17.40 -1.38 11.78
N ILE A 35 -16.28 -1.94 12.24
CA ILE A 35 -16.27 -2.82 13.42
C ILE A 35 -16.77 -2.06 14.64
N ARG A 36 -16.39 -0.79 14.81
CA ARG A 36 -16.89 0.02 15.93
C ARG A 36 -18.37 0.28 15.85
N GLY A 37 -18.88 0.72 14.70
CA GLY A 37 -20.31 0.90 14.49
C GLY A 37 -21.08 -0.40 14.75
N THR A 38 -20.51 -1.53 14.33
CA THR A 38 -21.06 -2.89 14.54
C THR A 38 -21.11 -3.27 16.01
N ILE A 39 -20.02 -3.08 16.77
CA ILE A 39 -19.97 -3.38 18.21
C ILE A 39 -20.93 -2.48 18.99
N SER A 40 -20.95 -1.17 18.72
CA SER A 40 -21.89 -0.24 19.37
C SER A 40 -23.34 -0.61 19.07
N SER A 41 -23.67 -0.97 17.83
CA SER A 41 -25.02 -1.39 17.43
C SER A 41 -25.42 -2.75 18.01
N ALA A 42 -24.48 -3.69 18.13
CA ALA A 42 -24.69 -4.97 18.77
C ALA A 42 -25.09 -4.78 20.24
N LEU A 43 -24.39 -3.89 20.95
CA LEU A 43 -24.63 -3.56 22.35
C LEU A 43 -25.80 -2.61 22.58
N GLY A 44 -26.36 -2.00 21.52
CA GLY A 44 -27.48 -1.07 21.61
C GLY A 44 -27.12 0.29 22.21
N VAL A 45 -25.89 0.77 21.99
CA VAL A 45 -25.38 2.02 22.56
C VAL A 45 -24.96 3.01 21.47
N HIS A 46 -25.11 4.31 21.73
CA HIS A 46 -24.73 5.38 20.78
C HIS A 46 -23.26 5.79 20.88
N TYR A 47 -22.58 5.40 21.96
CA TYR A 47 -21.15 5.61 22.17
C TYR A 47 -20.41 4.27 22.15
N PHE A 48 -19.10 4.30 21.95
CA PHE A 48 -18.30 3.09 22.04
C PHE A 48 -17.91 2.85 23.51
N PRO A 49 -18.22 1.68 24.09
CA PRO A 49 -17.94 1.41 25.50
C PRO A 49 -16.46 1.56 25.86
N HIS A 50 -16.19 2.05 27.07
CA HIS A 50 -14.86 2.04 27.66
C HIS A 50 -14.37 0.60 27.88
N GLY A 51 -13.06 0.37 27.82
CA GLY A 51 -12.45 -0.95 28.01
C GLY A 51 -12.57 -1.92 26.83
N LEU A 52 -13.31 -1.58 25.76
CA LEU A 52 -13.33 -2.36 24.51
C LEU A 52 -12.26 -1.87 23.54
N ILE A 53 -11.56 -2.81 22.91
CA ILE A 53 -10.45 -2.53 22.00
C ILE A 53 -10.62 -3.45 20.77
N PRO A 54 -11.15 -2.94 19.65
CA PRO A 54 -11.42 -3.74 18.46
C PRO A 54 -10.20 -3.88 17.56
N PHE A 55 -10.09 -5.02 16.89
CA PHE A 55 -9.06 -5.35 15.91
C PHE A 55 -9.72 -5.68 14.57
N ALA A 56 -9.36 -4.90 13.55
CA ALA A 56 -9.73 -5.17 12.17
C ALA A 56 -8.81 -6.24 11.59
N CYS A 57 -9.13 -7.51 11.84
CA CYS A 57 -8.32 -8.63 11.35
C CYS A 57 -8.32 -8.74 9.83
N GLU A 58 -9.35 -8.25 9.16
CA GLU A 58 -9.51 -8.35 7.71
C GLU A 58 -9.07 -7.08 6.95
N SER A 59 -8.37 -6.15 7.62
CA SER A 59 -7.72 -5.00 6.96
C SER A 59 -6.82 -5.51 5.84
N GLY A 60 -7.02 -5.02 4.62
CA GLY A 60 -6.43 -5.65 3.43
C GLY A 60 -7.47 -6.11 2.42
N ARG A 61 -8.54 -6.78 2.89
CA ARG A 61 -9.56 -7.38 2.04
C ARG A 61 -10.76 -6.47 1.83
N VAL A 62 -10.98 -6.09 0.58
CA VAL A 62 -12.08 -5.18 0.20
C VAL A 62 -13.35 -5.88 -0.28
N ARG A 63 -13.30 -7.18 -0.58
CA ARG A 63 -14.45 -7.94 -1.10
C ARG A 63 -14.61 -9.26 -0.37
N PHE A 64 -15.86 -9.58 -0.08
CA PHE A 64 -16.28 -10.82 0.56
C PHE A 64 -17.45 -11.43 -0.20
N GLU A 65 -17.32 -12.70 -0.55
CA GLU A 65 -18.36 -13.49 -1.20
C GLU A 65 -19.26 -14.20 -0.17
N VAL A 66 -20.39 -14.74 -0.65
CA VAL A 66 -21.29 -15.53 0.19
C VAL A 66 -20.53 -16.74 0.76
N GLY A 67 -20.67 -16.96 2.07
CA GLY A 67 -20.02 -18.07 2.76
C GLY A 67 -18.61 -17.76 3.26
N GLU A 68 -17.98 -16.68 2.80
CA GLU A 68 -16.66 -16.28 3.30
C GLU A 68 -16.75 -15.81 4.76
N LYS A 69 -15.65 -16.03 5.47
CA LYS A 69 -15.50 -15.66 6.88
C LYS A 69 -14.98 -14.23 7.00
N TYR A 70 -15.30 -13.60 8.13
CA TYR A 70 -14.77 -12.31 8.55
C TYR A 70 -14.41 -12.38 10.03
N ARG A 71 -13.14 -12.18 10.37
CA ARG A 71 -12.66 -12.18 11.76
C ARG A 71 -12.67 -10.78 12.37
N ILE A 72 -13.15 -10.68 13.61
CA ILE A 72 -13.03 -9.49 14.46
C ILE A 72 -12.31 -9.90 15.73
N GLY A 73 -11.20 -9.25 16.03
CA GLY A 73 -10.55 -9.38 17.32
C GLY A 73 -11.08 -8.34 18.29
N ILE A 74 -11.23 -8.70 19.56
CA ILE A 74 -11.73 -7.80 20.60
C ILE A 74 -10.96 -8.06 21.88
N THR A 75 -10.26 -7.05 22.40
CA THR A 75 -9.73 -7.07 23.77
C THR A 75 -10.71 -6.33 24.68
N VAL A 76 -11.01 -6.94 25.82
CA VAL A 76 -11.86 -6.39 26.89
C VAL A 76 -10.98 -6.17 28.11
N VAL A 77 -10.92 -4.94 28.61
CA VAL A 77 -10.15 -4.55 29.80
C VAL A 77 -11.10 -4.27 30.97
N GLY A 78 -10.77 -4.78 32.15
CA GLY A 78 -11.57 -4.63 33.37
C GLY A 78 -12.56 -5.77 33.65
N MET A 79 -13.05 -5.84 34.90
CA MET A 79 -14.03 -6.85 35.35
C MET A 79 -15.45 -6.46 34.94
N ALA A 80 -16.22 -7.46 34.47
CA ALA A 80 -17.62 -7.30 34.09
C ALA A 80 -18.43 -6.54 35.15
N GLU A 81 -19.17 -5.51 34.73
CA GLU A 81 -20.20 -4.87 35.57
C GLU A 81 -21.12 -5.95 36.17
N LYS A 82 -21.56 -5.76 37.41
CA LYS A 82 -22.47 -6.69 38.11
C LYS A 82 -23.72 -6.93 37.24
N GLY A 83 -23.80 -8.08 36.56
CA GLY A 83 -24.81 -8.42 35.56
C GLY A 83 -24.35 -9.52 34.57
N ARG A 84 -25.08 -9.71 33.45
CA ARG A 84 -24.60 -10.56 32.33
C ARG A 84 -23.26 -10.01 31.82
N SER A 85 -22.29 -10.89 31.58
CA SER A 85 -20.96 -10.46 31.16
C SER A 85 -21.03 -9.68 29.84
N LEU A 86 -20.22 -8.61 29.71
CA LEU A 86 -20.12 -7.81 28.48
C LEU A 86 -19.88 -8.68 27.22
N PRO A 87 -19.03 -9.74 27.28
CA PRO A 87 -18.91 -10.74 26.21
C PRO A 87 -20.23 -11.39 25.78
N ASP A 88 -21.07 -11.81 26.73
CA ASP A 88 -22.36 -12.47 26.43
C ASP A 88 -23.31 -11.51 25.71
N ARG A 89 -23.39 -10.27 26.20
CA ARG A 89 -24.20 -9.21 25.57
C ARG A 89 -23.73 -8.91 24.15
N LEU A 90 -22.41 -8.88 23.94
CA LEU A 90 -21.83 -8.63 22.62
C LEU A 90 -22.10 -9.79 21.65
N SER A 91 -21.90 -11.04 22.10
CA SER A 91 -22.17 -12.23 21.31
C SER A 91 -23.63 -12.30 20.87
N GLU A 92 -24.57 -12.08 21.79
CA GLU A 92 -26.00 -12.06 21.47
C GLU A 92 -26.37 -10.88 20.55
N GLY A 93 -25.82 -9.70 20.81
CA GLY A 93 -25.97 -8.52 19.98
C GLY A 93 -25.51 -8.75 18.54
N LEU A 94 -24.35 -9.38 18.35
CA LEU A 94 -23.80 -9.73 17.04
C LEU A 94 -24.69 -10.74 16.30
N ARG A 95 -25.25 -11.75 16.99
CA ARG A 95 -26.22 -12.69 16.38
C ARG A 95 -27.47 -11.97 15.89
N ARG A 96 -28.01 -11.06 16.70
CA ARG A 96 -29.20 -10.26 16.38
C ARG A 96 -28.97 -9.39 15.14
N ILE A 97 -27.93 -8.55 15.15
CA ILE A 97 -27.66 -7.64 14.02
C ILE A 97 -27.18 -8.37 12.78
N GLY A 98 -26.65 -9.60 12.89
CA GLY A 98 -26.32 -10.42 11.71
C GLY A 98 -27.56 -10.76 10.87
N ARG A 99 -28.69 -11.01 11.53
CA ARG A 99 -29.98 -11.37 10.90
C ARG A 99 -30.81 -10.16 10.50
N GLU A 100 -30.82 -9.14 11.35
CA GLU A 100 -31.66 -7.95 11.20
C GLU A 100 -30.80 -6.71 10.96
N LYS A 101 -31.17 -5.87 9.99
CA LYS A 101 -30.50 -4.56 9.87
C LYS A 101 -30.72 -3.77 11.18
N PRO A 102 -29.68 -3.11 11.72
CA PRO A 102 -29.81 -2.34 12.94
C PRO A 102 -30.92 -1.29 12.79
N SER A 103 -31.78 -1.20 13.82
CA SER A 103 -32.89 -0.25 13.88
C SER A 103 -32.42 1.21 13.99
N HIS A 104 -31.18 1.43 14.42
CA HIS A 104 -30.62 2.75 14.64
C HIS A 104 -29.49 3.04 13.65
N ARG A 105 -29.55 4.21 12.99
CA ARG A 105 -28.46 4.73 12.15
C ARG A 105 -27.55 5.61 13.00
N GLY A 106 -26.42 5.07 13.44
CA GLY A 106 -25.33 5.86 14.04
C GLY A 106 -24.49 6.58 12.98
N PRO A 107 -23.57 7.47 13.39
CA PRO A 107 -22.69 8.19 12.47
C PRO A 107 -21.64 7.28 11.79
N LEU A 108 -21.33 6.13 12.39
CA LEU A 108 -20.37 5.16 11.85
C LEU A 108 -21.08 4.12 10.97
N PRO A 109 -20.42 3.60 9.92
CA PRO A 109 -20.94 2.49 9.15
C PRO A 109 -21.06 1.22 10.01
N VAL A 110 -22.04 0.36 9.69
CA VAL A 110 -22.40 -0.80 10.51
C VAL A 110 -22.61 -2.03 9.62
N LEU A 111 -22.07 -3.18 10.04
CA LEU A 111 -22.44 -4.47 9.48
C LEU A 111 -23.78 -4.92 10.06
N GLY A 112 -24.72 -5.28 9.18
CA GLY A 112 -26.07 -5.62 9.62
C GLY A 112 -26.93 -6.28 8.57
N GLY A 113 -27.63 -7.34 8.98
CA GLY A 113 -28.58 -8.10 8.17
C GLY A 113 -27.95 -8.94 7.06
N ASN A 114 -26.63 -9.17 7.08
CA ASN A 114 -25.89 -9.85 6.01
C ASN A 114 -24.82 -10.84 6.48
N PHE A 115 -24.87 -11.29 7.75
CA PHE A 115 -23.93 -12.29 8.24
C PHE A 115 -24.52 -13.19 9.35
N ASN A 116 -23.92 -14.34 9.57
CA ASN A 116 -24.15 -15.19 10.73
C ASN A 116 -22.91 -15.19 11.62
N LEU A 117 -23.08 -15.04 12.95
CA LEU A 117 -22.00 -15.27 13.91
C LEU A 117 -21.76 -16.78 14.03
N LEU A 118 -20.59 -17.26 13.60
CA LEU A 118 -20.20 -18.67 13.71
C LEU A 118 -19.66 -18.99 15.09
N SER A 119 -18.74 -18.17 15.59
CA SER A 119 -18.12 -18.35 16.91
C SER A 119 -17.77 -17.00 17.53
N PHE A 120 -17.71 -16.99 18.85
CA PHE A 120 -17.25 -15.89 19.68
C PHE A 120 -16.52 -16.51 20.87
N GLU A 121 -15.22 -16.67 20.74
CA GLU A 121 -14.42 -17.52 21.63
C GLU A 121 -13.32 -16.70 22.33
N PRO A 122 -13.07 -16.95 23.62
CA PRO A 122 -11.91 -16.37 24.29
C PRO A 122 -10.63 -16.95 23.71
N ILE A 123 -9.62 -16.09 23.50
CA ILE A 123 -8.27 -16.50 23.09
C ILE A 123 -7.39 -16.55 24.35
N PRO A 124 -6.42 -17.48 24.45
CA PRO A 124 -5.43 -17.47 25.52
C PRO A 124 -4.78 -16.09 25.70
N PRO A 125 -4.49 -15.69 26.96
CA PRO A 125 -3.78 -14.45 27.23
C PRO A 125 -2.38 -14.47 26.57
N PRO A 126 -1.84 -13.30 26.19
CA PRO A 126 -0.46 -13.24 25.68
C PRO A 126 0.51 -13.59 26.81
N ASP A 127 1.64 -14.19 26.43
CA ASP A 127 2.74 -14.49 27.37
C ASP A 127 3.58 -13.22 27.57
N LEU A 128 3.05 -12.29 28.36
CA LEU A 128 3.69 -10.99 28.61
C LEU A 128 5.05 -11.13 29.30
N ALA A 129 5.21 -12.13 30.16
CA ALA A 129 6.49 -12.43 30.81
C ALA A 129 7.57 -12.76 29.76
N ARG A 130 7.25 -13.62 28.79
CA ARG A 130 8.17 -13.93 27.69
C ARG A 130 8.45 -12.73 26.79
N GLU A 131 7.43 -11.90 26.51
CA GLU A 131 7.65 -10.66 25.74
C GLU A 131 8.61 -9.72 26.48
N GLN A 132 8.43 -9.55 27.80
CA GLN A 132 9.29 -8.72 28.64
C GLN A 132 10.71 -9.26 28.72
N GLU A 133 10.88 -10.57 28.91
CA GLU A 133 12.20 -11.23 28.92
C GLU A 133 12.94 -11.02 27.59
N ALA A 134 12.23 -11.13 26.46
CA ALA A 134 12.82 -10.90 25.15
C ALA A 134 13.26 -9.45 24.91
N LEU A 135 12.67 -8.49 25.62
CA LEU A 135 12.97 -7.05 25.53
C LEU A 135 13.96 -6.56 26.60
N ALA A 136 14.10 -7.29 27.71
CA ALA A 136 14.96 -6.94 28.82
C ALA A 136 16.41 -6.73 28.34
N GLY A 137 17.05 -5.66 28.81
CA GLY A 137 18.44 -5.36 28.46
C GLY A 137 18.69 -4.91 27.01
N ARG A 138 17.71 -4.99 26.10
CA ARG A 138 17.87 -4.46 24.73
C ARG A 138 18.04 -2.94 24.75
N THR A 139 19.05 -2.45 24.04
CA THR A 139 19.32 -1.01 23.89
C THR A 139 18.42 -0.36 22.84
N GLN A 140 17.90 -1.17 21.92
CA GLN A 140 17.09 -0.78 20.79
C GLN A 140 15.90 -1.74 20.63
N ILE A 141 14.73 -1.17 20.32
CA ILE A 141 13.53 -1.93 19.93
C ILE A 141 12.88 -1.29 18.70
N THR A 142 12.19 -2.08 17.89
CA THR A 142 11.58 -1.63 16.64
C THR A 142 10.08 -1.84 16.69
N LEU A 143 9.33 -0.75 16.62
CA LEU A 143 7.87 -0.78 16.52
C LEU A 143 7.46 -0.69 15.06
N ARG A 144 6.64 -1.62 14.60
CA ARG A 144 6.00 -1.55 13.27
C ARG A 144 4.52 -1.29 13.42
N PHE A 145 4.06 -0.11 13.03
CA PHE A 145 2.65 0.26 13.04
C PHE A 145 1.90 -0.48 11.94
N LEU A 146 0.92 -1.28 12.35
CA LEU A 146 0.04 -2.05 11.46
C LEU A 146 -1.27 -1.34 11.16
N SER A 147 -1.56 -0.28 11.91
CA SER A 147 -2.68 0.60 11.66
C SER A 147 -2.23 2.04 11.83
N PRO A 148 -2.81 2.99 11.09
CA PRO A 148 -2.21 4.31 11.08
C PRO A 148 -2.43 5.04 12.40
N PHE A 149 -1.36 5.65 12.89
CA PHE A 149 -1.30 6.30 14.19
C PHE A 149 -1.30 7.82 14.01
N ARG A 150 -2.21 8.52 14.71
CA ARG A 150 -2.37 9.97 14.56
C ARG A 150 -1.91 10.69 15.82
N LEU A 151 -0.95 11.59 15.67
CA LEU A 151 -0.50 12.53 16.70
C LEU A 151 -0.48 13.95 16.14
N GLU A 152 -0.82 14.93 17.00
CA GLU A 152 -0.68 16.34 16.66
C GLU A 152 0.81 16.73 16.67
N ARG A 153 1.21 17.68 15.83
CA ARG A 153 2.58 18.20 15.88
C ARG A 153 2.79 18.99 17.18
N PRO A 154 4.01 18.99 17.76
CA PRO A 154 4.35 19.98 18.78
C PRO A 154 4.10 21.39 18.25
N GLN A 155 3.67 22.33 19.11
CA GLN A 155 3.22 23.67 18.69
C GLN A 155 4.25 24.42 17.82
N GLU A 156 5.55 24.23 18.12
CA GLU A 156 6.67 24.81 17.38
C GLU A 156 6.87 24.27 15.95
N PHE A 157 6.22 23.15 15.61
CA PHE A 157 6.28 22.52 14.28
C PHE A 157 4.93 22.54 13.53
N ILE A 158 3.90 23.21 14.06
CA ILE A 158 2.61 23.37 13.39
C ILE A 158 2.76 24.38 12.25
N VAL A 159 2.65 23.89 11.01
CA VAL A 159 2.60 24.74 9.81
C VAL A 159 1.13 24.94 9.42
N LYS A 160 0.79 26.10 8.85
CA LYS A 160 -0.57 26.40 8.38
C LYS A 160 -1.03 25.31 7.40
N GLY A 161 -2.09 24.57 7.77
CA GLY A 161 -2.63 23.44 6.99
C GLY A 161 -2.15 22.05 7.41
N ALA A 162 -1.10 21.93 8.25
CA ALA A 162 -0.54 20.65 8.68
C ALA A 162 -0.58 20.50 10.20
N LYS A 163 -1.69 19.95 10.72
CA LYS A 163 -1.96 19.80 12.17
C LYS A 163 -1.33 18.53 12.78
N TYR A 164 -1.09 17.51 11.98
CA TYR A 164 -0.67 16.17 12.45
C TYR A 164 0.75 15.83 11.98
N LEU A 165 1.40 14.86 12.65
CA LEU A 165 2.72 14.37 12.26
C LEU A 165 2.77 13.97 10.79
N ASN A 166 3.94 14.11 10.17
CA ASN A 166 4.22 13.59 8.84
C ASN A 166 5.40 12.61 8.92
N GLN A 167 5.88 12.20 7.76
CA GLN A 167 6.94 11.20 7.61
C GLN A 167 8.31 11.66 8.14
N GLU A 168 8.47 12.96 8.36
CA GLU A 168 9.76 13.59 8.68
C GLU A 168 10.09 13.54 10.18
N CYS A 169 9.12 13.22 11.05
CA CYS A 169 9.30 13.29 12.50
C CYS A 169 8.34 12.38 13.26
N PHE A 170 8.87 11.64 14.23
CA PHE A 170 8.12 10.92 15.25
C PHE A 170 8.58 11.39 16.64
N PRO A 171 7.81 12.20 17.40
CA PRO A 171 8.21 12.68 18.72
C PRO A 171 7.98 11.58 19.78
N PRO A 172 9.05 10.96 20.33
CA PRO A 172 8.91 9.84 21.25
C PRO A 172 8.16 10.23 22.52
N GLN A 173 8.43 11.41 23.06
CA GLN A 173 7.83 11.85 24.32
C GLN A 173 6.30 11.93 24.21
N GLN A 174 5.77 12.46 23.10
CA GLN A 174 4.33 12.53 22.89
C GLN A 174 3.70 11.15 22.73
N PHE A 175 4.37 10.24 22.02
CA PHE A 175 3.92 8.84 21.90
C PHE A 175 3.86 8.16 23.27
N LEU A 176 4.93 8.25 24.05
CA LEU A 176 5.04 7.64 25.37
C LEU A 176 4.00 8.23 26.34
N SER A 177 3.83 9.56 26.36
CA SER A 177 2.77 10.22 27.11
C SER A 177 1.38 9.75 26.69
N ARG A 178 1.15 9.56 25.38
CA ARG A 178 -0.15 9.13 24.84
C ARG A 178 -0.47 7.69 25.25
N LEU A 179 0.51 6.79 25.13
CA LEU A 179 0.42 5.40 25.57
C LEU A 179 0.11 5.33 27.06
N TRP A 180 0.92 5.99 27.90
CA TRP A 180 0.73 5.96 29.34
C TRP A 180 -0.64 6.51 29.76
N ASN A 181 -1.08 7.64 29.18
CA ASN A 181 -2.41 8.19 29.44
C ASN A 181 -3.54 7.24 29.03
N HIS A 182 -3.37 6.47 27.96
CA HIS A 182 -4.35 5.48 27.52
C HIS A 182 -4.40 4.28 28.46
N LEU A 183 -3.25 3.73 28.86
CA LEU A 183 -3.16 2.66 29.85
C LEU A 183 -3.74 3.10 31.20
N PHE A 184 -3.39 4.29 31.69
CA PHE A 184 -3.95 4.88 32.90
C PHE A 184 -5.47 5.03 32.80
N ASN A 185 -5.99 5.45 31.64
CA ASN A 185 -7.43 5.55 31.41
C ASN A 185 -8.14 4.21 31.41
N LEU A 186 -7.52 3.17 30.86
CA LEU A 186 -8.06 1.81 30.89
C LEU A 186 -8.12 1.26 32.32
N GLU A 187 -7.13 1.58 33.15
CA GLU A 187 -7.05 1.15 34.55
C GLU A 187 -8.04 1.91 35.44
N ASN A 188 -8.10 3.23 35.30
CA ASN A 188 -8.79 4.11 36.26
C ASN A 188 -10.14 4.67 35.76
N GLY A 189 -10.52 4.39 34.51
CA GLY A 189 -11.75 4.93 33.89
C GLY A 189 -11.70 6.43 33.56
N ARG A 190 -10.59 7.12 33.83
CA ARG A 190 -10.38 8.56 33.55
C ARG A 190 -8.96 8.85 33.08
N TYR A 191 -8.74 9.94 32.36
CA TYR A 191 -7.38 10.35 32.01
C TYR A 191 -6.65 10.92 33.23
N ALA A 192 -5.32 10.82 33.23
CA ALA A 192 -4.48 11.33 34.30
C ALA A 192 -4.51 12.86 34.35
N THR A 193 -4.40 13.43 35.54
CA THR A 193 -4.16 14.86 35.76
C THR A 193 -2.68 15.21 35.52
N ILE A 194 -2.35 16.49 35.31
CA ILE A 194 -0.96 16.95 35.13
C ILE A 194 -0.08 16.48 36.30
N GLU A 195 -0.56 16.62 37.53
CA GLU A 195 0.14 16.17 38.73
C GLU A 195 0.43 14.67 38.70
N GLU A 196 -0.54 13.84 38.28
CA GLU A 196 -0.37 12.40 38.13
C GLU A 196 0.62 12.03 37.01
N ILE A 197 0.67 12.83 35.94
CA ILE A 197 1.70 12.64 34.89
C ILE A 197 3.08 12.93 35.49
N THR A 198 3.22 14.03 36.22
CA THR A 198 4.51 14.46 36.79
C THR A 198 5.00 13.61 37.95
N SER A 199 4.08 13.01 38.72
CA SER A 199 4.37 12.11 39.85
C SER A 199 4.34 10.63 39.46
N SER A 200 4.11 10.33 38.18
CA SER A 200 4.05 8.98 37.64
C SER A 200 5.30 8.17 37.99
N CYS A 201 5.12 6.90 38.37
CA CYS A 201 6.22 5.95 38.52
C CYS A 201 6.87 5.56 37.18
N LEU A 202 6.34 6.07 36.06
CA LEU A 202 6.84 5.87 34.70
C LEU A 202 7.10 7.23 34.02
N PRO A 203 8.08 8.03 34.49
CA PRO A 203 8.36 9.33 33.90
C PRO A 203 8.80 9.16 32.44
N VAL A 204 8.34 10.05 31.57
CA VAL A 204 8.74 10.04 30.15
C VAL A 204 10.22 10.43 30.07
N PRO A 205 11.10 9.55 29.59
CA PRO A 205 12.54 9.79 29.53
C PRO A 205 12.86 10.94 28.58
N ALA A 206 13.74 11.84 29.03
CA ALA A 206 14.15 13.01 28.26
C ALA A 206 15.13 12.66 27.12
N ASP A 207 15.86 11.56 27.26
CA ASP A 207 16.95 11.10 26.42
C ASP A 207 16.55 10.00 25.41
N VAL A 208 15.27 9.57 25.40
CA VAL A 208 14.77 8.64 24.39
C VAL A 208 14.81 9.29 23.01
N ARG A 209 15.39 8.55 22.07
CA ARG A 209 15.48 8.93 20.66
C ARG A 209 14.72 7.94 19.82
N THR A 210 14.17 8.46 18.73
CA THR A 210 13.52 7.65 17.71
C THR A 210 14.13 7.91 16.35
N ASP A 211 14.29 6.83 15.59
CA ASP A 211 14.65 6.88 14.19
C ASP A 211 13.46 6.37 13.36
N PRO A 212 12.76 7.25 12.63
CA PRO A 212 11.66 6.86 11.76
C PRO A 212 12.20 6.15 10.52
N LEU A 213 11.91 4.84 10.40
CA LEU A 213 12.31 4.03 9.26
C LEU A 213 11.12 3.83 8.31
N ASN A 214 11.10 4.58 7.21
CA ASN A 214 10.06 4.52 6.18
C ASN A 214 8.66 4.80 6.74
N LEU A 215 8.52 5.81 7.60
CA LEU A 215 7.21 6.27 8.02
C LEU A 215 6.43 6.81 6.82
N GLN A 216 5.16 6.43 6.72
CA GLN A 216 4.28 6.85 5.65
C GLN A 216 3.01 7.43 6.23
N TRP A 217 2.63 8.59 5.71
CA TRP A 217 1.33 9.17 6.00
C TRP A 217 0.31 8.50 5.09
N ILE A 218 -0.69 7.85 5.70
CA ILE A 218 -1.84 7.33 4.99
C ILE A 218 -3.00 8.27 5.30
N ASP A 219 -3.56 8.89 4.27
CA ASP A 219 -4.71 9.80 4.39
C ASP A 219 -5.91 9.28 3.59
N ILE A 220 -7.03 9.02 4.28
CA ILE A 220 -8.25 8.49 3.63
C ILE A 220 -9.44 9.37 3.94
N PRO A 221 -10.23 9.75 2.92
CA PRO A 221 -11.50 10.42 3.14
C PRO A 221 -12.49 9.50 3.89
N ASP A 222 -13.17 10.05 4.90
CA ASP A 222 -14.09 9.30 5.79
C ASP A 222 -15.19 8.52 5.03
N ASP A 223 -15.68 9.04 3.91
CA ASP A 223 -16.68 8.39 3.05
C ASP A 223 -16.09 7.64 1.83
N GLY A 224 -14.76 7.57 1.73
CA GLY A 224 -14.06 6.97 0.59
C GLY A 224 -14.28 7.72 -0.73
N LYS A 225 -14.82 8.94 -0.71
CA LYS A 225 -15.04 9.75 -1.92
C LYS A 225 -13.98 10.84 -2.03
N PRO A 226 -13.50 11.14 -3.25
CA PRO A 226 -12.67 12.30 -3.48
C PRO A 226 -13.42 13.59 -3.10
N ALA A 227 -12.67 14.68 -2.89
CA ALA A 227 -13.25 15.98 -2.61
C ALA A 227 -14.29 16.34 -3.68
N ARG A 228 -15.43 16.92 -3.28
CA ARG A 228 -16.50 17.33 -4.21
C ARG A 228 -16.05 18.41 -5.20
N LYS A 229 -14.90 19.05 -4.97
CA LYS A 229 -14.30 20.06 -5.85
C LYS A 229 -12.77 19.87 -5.90
N PRO A 230 -12.11 20.08 -7.06
CA PRO A 230 -10.66 19.97 -7.22
C PRO A 230 -9.85 20.85 -6.25
N GLU A 231 -10.44 21.98 -5.84
CA GLU A 231 -9.83 23.00 -4.98
C GLU A 231 -10.03 22.74 -3.48
N GLN A 232 -10.87 21.77 -3.10
CA GLN A 232 -11.10 21.44 -1.70
C GLN A 232 -10.19 20.28 -1.28
N PRO A 233 -9.49 20.36 -0.14
CA PRO A 233 -8.88 19.17 0.43
C PRO A 233 -9.97 18.10 0.61
N LYS A 234 -9.61 16.83 0.42
CA LYS A 234 -10.47 15.68 0.75
C LYS A 234 -11.17 16.01 2.07
N GLY A 235 -12.51 15.94 2.12
CA GLY A 235 -13.27 16.20 3.35
C GLY A 235 -12.71 15.38 4.51
N ILE A 236 -13.06 15.71 5.77
CA ILE A 236 -12.50 15.13 7.03
C ILE A 236 -11.78 13.80 6.78
N THR A 237 -10.45 13.84 6.74
CA THR A 237 -9.66 12.64 6.50
C THR A 237 -9.27 11.97 7.82
N LEU A 238 -9.27 10.64 7.81
CA LEU A 238 -8.97 9.82 8.99
C LEU A 238 -7.46 9.60 9.22
N GLY A 239 -6.58 10.35 8.53
CA GLY A 239 -5.17 10.01 8.36
C GLY A 239 -4.28 9.80 9.59
N GLY A 240 -3.17 9.09 9.38
CA GLY A 240 -2.16 8.74 10.38
C GLY A 240 -0.90 8.13 9.77
N ILE A 241 0.13 7.90 10.59
CA ILE A 241 1.40 7.30 10.17
C ILE A 241 1.42 5.78 10.34
N VAL A 242 2.01 5.08 9.37
CA VAL A 242 2.38 3.66 9.43
C VAL A 242 3.87 3.51 9.13
N GLY A 243 4.42 2.34 9.40
CA GLY A 243 5.83 2.04 9.14
C GLY A 243 6.58 1.67 10.40
N ARG A 244 7.92 1.72 10.32
CA ARG A 244 8.81 1.30 11.41
C ARG A 244 9.35 2.50 12.15
N VAL A 245 9.42 2.40 13.47
CA VAL A 245 10.08 3.37 14.34
C VAL A 245 11.00 2.61 15.27
N VAL A 246 12.28 2.94 15.19
CA VAL A 246 13.29 2.44 16.10
C VAL A 246 13.32 3.33 17.32
N PHE A 247 13.28 2.74 18.52
CA PHE A 247 13.47 3.45 19.77
C PHE A 247 14.81 3.06 20.39
N THR A 248 15.52 4.05 20.93
CA THR A 248 16.75 3.86 21.72
C THR A 248 16.65 4.62 23.05
N GLY A 249 17.27 4.08 24.09
CA GLY A 249 17.27 4.69 25.43
C GLY A 249 16.01 4.41 26.27
N LEU A 250 15.17 3.44 25.88
CA LEU A 250 14.02 3.05 26.69
C LEU A 250 14.44 2.25 27.92
N SER A 251 13.92 2.63 29.09
CA SER A 251 14.04 1.82 30.31
C SER A 251 13.17 0.55 30.22
N ASP A 252 13.50 -0.47 31.01
CA ASP A 252 12.73 -1.73 31.00
C ASP A 252 11.26 -1.55 31.38
N ASN A 253 10.94 -0.61 32.29
CA ASN A 253 9.55 -0.28 32.62
C ASN A 253 8.78 0.29 31.40
N TRP A 254 9.45 1.08 30.53
CA TRP A 254 8.82 1.57 29.31
C TRP A 254 8.67 0.46 28.25
N LYS A 255 9.60 -0.49 28.20
CA LYS A 255 9.46 -1.68 27.34
C LYS A 255 8.28 -2.55 27.77
N GLU A 256 8.05 -2.70 29.08
CA GLU A 256 6.85 -3.36 29.63
C GLU A 256 5.56 -2.63 29.19
N ALA A 257 5.51 -1.30 29.36
CA ALA A 257 4.35 -0.51 28.92
C ALA A 257 4.11 -0.60 27.40
N ILE A 258 5.18 -0.62 26.59
CA ILE A 258 5.12 -0.80 25.13
C ILE A 258 4.67 -2.22 24.75
N SER A 259 5.09 -3.27 25.48
CA SER A 259 4.58 -4.63 25.30
C SER A 259 3.06 -4.68 25.56
N LEU A 260 2.58 -4.04 26.63
CA LEU A 260 1.13 -3.91 26.86
C LEU A 260 0.40 -3.12 25.77
N GLY A 261 1.00 -2.01 25.33
CA GLY A 261 0.45 -1.16 24.27
C GLY A 261 0.25 -1.88 22.93
N ARG A 262 1.02 -2.94 22.63
CA ARG A 262 0.78 -3.81 21.46
C ARG A 262 -0.60 -4.48 21.51
N HIS A 263 -1.05 -4.88 22.70
CA HIS A 263 -2.32 -5.59 22.93
C HIS A 263 -3.49 -4.66 23.27
N LEU A 264 -3.19 -3.45 23.76
CA LEU A 264 -4.18 -2.47 24.23
C LEU A 264 -4.26 -1.19 23.39
N HIS A 265 -3.40 -1.08 22.38
CA HIS A 265 -3.21 0.08 21.50
C HIS A 265 -2.77 1.36 22.25
N VAL A 266 -2.59 2.46 21.51
CA VAL A 266 -1.97 3.70 22.03
C VAL A 266 -2.98 4.83 22.19
N GLY A 267 -4.10 4.82 21.46
CA GLY A 267 -4.92 6.01 21.22
C GLY A 267 -6.42 5.94 21.56
N LYS A 268 -6.98 7.14 21.82
CA LYS A 268 -8.41 7.43 22.06
C LYS A 268 -9.29 7.40 20.81
N SER A 269 -8.72 7.71 19.64
CA SER A 269 -9.46 7.67 18.36
C SER A 269 -9.16 6.37 17.63
N THR A 270 -10.21 5.77 17.14
CA THR A 270 -10.38 4.31 17.04
C THR A 270 -10.96 3.89 15.70
N ALA A 271 -11.45 4.85 14.91
CA ALA A 271 -11.95 4.59 13.57
C ALA A 271 -10.84 4.05 12.64
N PHE A 272 -9.57 4.29 13.00
CA PHE A 272 -8.41 4.02 12.16
C PHE A 272 -7.32 3.15 12.82
N GLY A 273 -7.69 2.38 13.87
CA GLY A 273 -6.85 1.31 14.42
C GLY A 273 -6.03 1.63 15.68
N GLN A 274 -6.21 2.80 16.28
CA GLN A 274 -5.66 3.16 17.61
C GLN A 274 -4.13 3.14 17.72
N GLY A 275 -3.41 3.14 16.59
CA GLY A 275 -1.97 2.97 16.57
C GLY A 275 -1.54 1.58 17.00
N ARG A 276 -2.24 0.52 16.56
CA ARG A 276 -1.77 -0.86 16.69
C ARG A 276 -0.38 -0.98 16.05
N TYR A 277 0.53 -1.60 16.79
CA TYR A 277 1.85 -1.95 16.31
C TYR A 277 2.23 -3.36 16.77
N ILE A 278 3.27 -3.90 16.15
CA ILE A 278 4.00 -5.06 16.67
C ILE A 278 5.41 -4.61 17.08
N ILE A 279 6.03 -5.41 17.94
CA ILE A 279 7.43 -5.26 18.31
C ILE A 279 8.18 -6.33 17.54
N GLU A 280 9.06 -5.94 16.62
CA GLU A 280 9.69 -6.87 15.68
C GLU A 280 10.52 -7.93 16.41
N GLU A 281 11.21 -7.53 17.47
CA GLU A 281 12.07 -8.37 18.30
C GLU A 281 11.33 -9.49 19.05
N VAL A 282 10.00 -9.38 19.16
CA VAL A 282 9.13 -10.34 19.88
C VAL A 282 8.19 -11.05 18.90
N ALA A 283 8.04 -10.54 17.68
CA ALA A 283 7.09 -11.06 16.71
C ALA A 283 7.59 -12.31 15.96
N GLU A 284 8.89 -12.63 16.01
CA GLU A 284 9.44 -13.80 15.33
C GLU A 284 8.89 -15.11 15.92
N GLY A 285 8.26 -15.94 15.07
CA GLY A 285 7.77 -17.27 15.43
C GLY A 285 6.42 -17.33 16.18
N VAL A 286 5.80 -16.19 16.51
CA VAL A 286 4.50 -16.15 17.21
C VAL A 286 3.39 -15.71 16.25
N SER A 287 2.46 -16.62 15.93
CA SER A 287 1.28 -16.28 15.11
C SER A 287 0.30 -15.44 15.91
N ASP A 288 0.12 -14.17 15.53
CA ASP A 288 -0.93 -13.31 16.08
C ASP A 288 -2.32 -13.93 15.78
N PRO A 289 -3.18 -14.17 16.79
CA PRO A 289 -4.53 -14.69 16.58
C PRO A 289 -5.44 -13.71 15.82
N PHE A 290 -5.14 -12.41 15.83
CA PHE A 290 -5.89 -11.35 15.15
C PHE A 290 -5.39 -11.10 13.73
N ARG A 291 -5.56 -12.12 12.89
CA ARG A 291 -5.21 -12.16 11.46
C ARG A 291 -6.43 -12.46 10.56
N PRO A 292 -6.36 -12.19 9.25
CA PRO A 292 -7.45 -12.48 8.33
C PRO A 292 -7.92 -13.94 8.42
N SER A 293 -9.19 -14.18 8.09
CA SER A 293 -9.77 -15.53 8.06
C SER A 293 -9.23 -16.39 6.92
N ALA A 294 -8.91 -15.74 5.81
CA ALA A 294 -8.20 -16.26 4.65
C ALA A 294 -7.22 -15.18 4.18
N SER A 295 -6.02 -15.59 3.82
CA SER A 295 -5.00 -14.74 3.22
C SER A 295 -5.34 -14.41 1.77
N LEU A 296 -4.77 -13.32 1.28
CA LEU A 296 -4.78 -13.00 -0.15
C LEU A 296 -4.02 -14.06 -0.98
N LEU A 297 -3.01 -14.71 -0.38
CA LEU A 297 -2.28 -15.81 -1.03
C LEU A 297 -3.20 -17.00 -1.35
N GLU A 298 -4.06 -17.40 -0.41
CA GLU A 298 -5.03 -18.48 -0.65
C GLU A 298 -5.97 -18.15 -1.81
N ARG A 299 -6.34 -16.88 -1.99
CA ARG A 299 -7.17 -16.42 -3.11
C ARG A 299 -6.39 -16.42 -4.43
N VAL A 300 -5.11 -16.09 -4.40
CA VAL A 300 -4.22 -16.19 -5.57
C VAL A 300 -4.04 -17.65 -5.98
N ALA A 301 -3.89 -18.54 -5.00
CA ALA A 301 -3.69 -19.97 -5.23
C ALA A 301 -4.99 -20.73 -5.58
N ASP A 302 -6.16 -20.09 -5.51
CA ASP A 302 -7.42 -20.72 -5.90
C ASP A 302 -7.37 -21.18 -7.37
N PRO A 303 -7.72 -22.45 -7.68
CA PRO A 303 -7.64 -22.97 -9.04
C PRO A 303 -8.41 -22.14 -10.07
N ASN A 304 -9.58 -21.61 -9.72
CA ASN A 304 -10.36 -20.78 -10.65
C ASN A 304 -9.70 -19.43 -10.89
N MET A 305 -9.10 -18.85 -9.84
CA MET A 305 -8.31 -17.61 -9.98
C MET A 305 -7.10 -17.83 -10.89
N LEU A 306 -6.33 -18.89 -10.66
CA LEU A 306 -5.17 -19.24 -11.48
C LEU A 306 -5.57 -19.53 -12.93
N ASP A 307 -6.71 -20.18 -13.14
CA ASP A 307 -7.21 -20.47 -14.49
C ASP A 307 -7.66 -19.20 -15.24
N LYS A 308 -8.33 -18.28 -14.52
CA LYS A 308 -8.66 -16.95 -15.03
C LYS A 308 -7.39 -16.16 -15.38
N ALA A 309 -6.38 -16.20 -14.52
CA ALA A 309 -5.11 -15.55 -14.75
C ALA A 309 -4.37 -16.16 -15.95
N LEU A 310 -4.38 -17.48 -16.09
CA LEU A 310 -3.84 -18.16 -17.26
C LEU A 310 -4.53 -17.72 -18.54
N SER A 311 -5.86 -17.66 -18.54
CA SER A 311 -6.64 -17.18 -19.70
C SER A 311 -6.22 -15.77 -20.10
N HIS A 312 -5.94 -14.89 -19.13
CA HIS A 312 -5.40 -13.56 -19.39
C HIS A 312 -4.00 -13.62 -20.02
N VAL A 313 -3.07 -14.40 -19.45
CA VAL A 313 -1.71 -14.57 -19.97
C VAL A 313 -1.72 -15.16 -21.39
N LEU A 314 -2.59 -16.13 -21.67
CA LEU A 314 -2.74 -16.75 -22.99
C LEU A 314 -3.36 -15.81 -24.03
N SER A 315 -4.16 -14.82 -23.61
CA SER A 315 -4.65 -13.78 -24.53
C SER A 315 -3.54 -12.83 -25.01
N ARG A 316 -2.40 -12.83 -24.31
CA ARG A 316 -1.22 -11.99 -24.59
C ARG A 316 0.04 -12.85 -24.71
N PRO A 317 0.16 -13.72 -25.73
CA PRO A 317 1.28 -14.65 -25.81
C PRO A 317 2.65 -13.97 -25.95
N GLU A 318 3.42 -13.90 -24.89
CA GLU A 318 4.76 -13.28 -24.87
C GLU A 318 5.87 -14.30 -25.17
N ALA A 319 7.09 -13.78 -25.30
CA ALA A 319 8.28 -14.63 -25.38
C ALA A 319 8.35 -15.56 -24.15
N PRO A 320 8.94 -16.76 -24.30
CA PRO A 320 9.19 -17.62 -23.15
C PRO A 320 10.20 -16.96 -22.20
N GLY A 321 10.15 -17.36 -20.93
CA GLY A 321 11.12 -16.91 -19.93
C GLY A 321 12.43 -17.69 -20.02
N VAL A 322 13.19 -17.66 -18.93
CA VAL A 322 14.50 -18.35 -18.82
C VAL A 322 14.40 -19.88 -18.97
N ASP A 323 13.23 -20.46 -18.74
CA ASP A 323 12.93 -21.89 -18.87
C ASP A 323 12.64 -22.32 -20.32
N ASN A 324 12.55 -21.37 -21.26
CA ASN A 324 12.17 -21.59 -22.66
C ASN A 324 10.80 -22.25 -22.85
N VAL A 325 9.95 -22.31 -21.83
CA VAL A 325 8.61 -22.88 -21.93
C VAL A 325 7.69 -21.88 -22.62
N SER A 326 7.16 -22.26 -23.78
CA SER A 326 6.22 -21.42 -24.52
C SER A 326 4.81 -21.46 -23.89
N TRP A 327 3.97 -20.50 -24.23
CA TRP A 327 2.57 -20.49 -23.82
C TRP A 327 1.81 -21.71 -24.36
N SER A 328 2.17 -22.21 -25.55
CA SER A 328 1.57 -23.41 -26.14
C SER A 328 1.94 -24.66 -25.35
N ASP A 329 3.20 -24.79 -24.93
CA ASP A 329 3.65 -25.93 -24.13
C ASP A 329 2.98 -25.92 -22.76
N PHE A 330 2.85 -24.74 -22.15
CA PHE A 330 2.14 -24.57 -20.88
C PHE A 330 0.65 -24.94 -21.01
N ALA A 331 -0.01 -24.51 -22.08
CA ALA A 331 -1.43 -24.77 -22.32
C ALA A 331 -1.75 -26.27 -22.47
N LEU A 332 -0.83 -27.05 -23.07
CA LEU A 332 -0.99 -28.51 -23.20
C LEU A 332 -1.00 -29.22 -21.85
N SER A 333 -0.30 -28.69 -20.85
CA SER A 333 -0.18 -29.27 -19.50
C SER A 333 -0.91 -28.45 -18.43
N ARG A 334 -1.88 -27.61 -18.81
CA ARG A 334 -2.42 -26.55 -17.92
C ARG A 334 -2.90 -27.07 -16.57
N ASN A 335 -3.70 -28.14 -16.55
CA ASN A 335 -4.33 -28.62 -15.31
C ASN A 335 -3.27 -29.02 -14.29
N PHE A 336 -2.30 -29.83 -14.72
CA PHE A 336 -1.18 -30.26 -13.89
C PHE A 336 -0.30 -29.09 -13.42
N LEU A 337 0.00 -28.14 -14.31
CA LEU A 337 0.85 -26.99 -13.97
C LEU A 337 0.15 -26.01 -13.01
N LEU A 338 -1.16 -25.78 -13.16
CA LEU A 338 -1.93 -24.94 -12.26
C LEU A 338 -2.13 -25.59 -10.88
N GLU A 339 -2.40 -26.90 -10.83
CA GLU A 339 -2.49 -27.65 -9.57
C GLU A 339 -1.17 -27.62 -8.80
N ASN A 340 -0.03 -27.82 -9.50
CA ASN A 340 1.27 -27.73 -8.88
C ASN A 340 1.59 -26.30 -8.43
N LEU A 341 1.27 -25.28 -9.23
CA LEU A 341 1.46 -23.88 -8.84
C LEU A 341 0.63 -23.53 -7.59
N SER A 342 -0.64 -23.93 -7.55
CA SER A 342 -1.52 -23.76 -6.39
C SER A 342 -0.91 -24.40 -5.14
N ARG A 343 -0.48 -25.67 -5.25
CA ARG A 343 0.17 -26.40 -4.15
C ARG A 343 1.45 -25.72 -3.69
N ASP A 344 2.31 -25.34 -4.62
CA ASP A 344 3.60 -24.70 -4.31
C ASP A 344 3.41 -23.35 -3.62
N LEU A 345 2.40 -22.57 -4.02
CA LEU A 345 2.05 -21.31 -3.37
C LEU A 345 1.57 -21.55 -1.94
N LEU A 346 0.62 -22.47 -1.73
CA LEU A 346 0.05 -22.76 -0.42
C LEU A 346 1.04 -23.38 0.56
N GLU A 347 1.95 -24.22 0.07
CA GLU A 347 2.97 -24.90 0.87
C GLU A 347 4.24 -24.05 1.06
N GLY A 348 4.29 -22.83 0.52
CA GLY A 348 5.47 -21.95 0.60
C GLY A 348 6.69 -22.47 -0.17
N ARG A 349 6.49 -23.41 -1.10
CA ARG A 349 7.53 -23.96 -1.98
C ARG A 349 7.72 -23.15 -3.27
N TYR A 350 6.81 -22.23 -3.57
CA TYR A 350 6.93 -21.33 -4.71
C TYR A 350 8.13 -20.39 -4.56
N LYS A 351 8.99 -20.36 -5.57
CA LYS A 351 10.09 -19.39 -5.72
C LYS A 351 10.04 -18.80 -7.12
N PRO A 352 10.09 -17.46 -7.26
CA PRO A 352 10.20 -16.82 -8.56
C PRO A 352 11.43 -17.29 -9.32
N SER A 353 11.28 -17.46 -10.63
CA SER A 353 12.42 -17.71 -11.50
C SER A 353 13.17 -16.40 -11.78
N PRO A 354 14.48 -16.45 -12.12
CA PRO A 354 15.17 -15.33 -12.72
C PRO A 354 14.43 -14.84 -13.98
N LEU A 355 14.46 -13.54 -14.22
CA LEU A 355 13.81 -12.92 -15.37
C LEU A 355 14.73 -12.98 -16.60
N LEU A 356 14.20 -13.28 -17.78
CA LEU A 356 14.97 -13.24 -19.01
C LEU A 356 15.04 -11.80 -19.54
N TRP A 357 16.23 -11.24 -19.70
CA TRP A 357 16.39 -9.86 -20.12
C TRP A 357 16.65 -9.74 -21.63
N SER A 358 15.93 -8.83 -22.29
CA SER A 358 16.17 -8.41 -23.67
C SER A 358 16.25 -6.91 -23.77
N VAL A 359 17.03 -6.40 -24.73
CA VAL A 359 17.22 -4.96 -24.94
C VAL A 359 16.65 -4.56 -26.30
N GLU A 360 15.85 -3.50 -26.32
CA GLU A 360 15.24 -2.95 -27.53
C GLU A 360 15.47 -1.42 -27.58
N PRO A 361 15.78 -0.85 -28.76
CA PRO A 361 15.86 0.59 -28.92
C PRO A 361 14.47 1.23 -28.84
N ASN A 362 14.41 2.40 -28.22
CA ASN A 362 13.24 3.26 -28.14
C ASN A 362 13.19 4.23 -29.32
N ASP A 363 12.09 4.96 -29.44
CA ASP A 363 11.84 5.89 -30.55
C ASP A 363 12.90 7.02 -30.63
N ASN A 364 13.60 7.31 -29.53
CA ASN A 364 14.67 8.29 -29.42
C ASN A 364 16.08 7.68 -29.51
N GLY A 365 16.19 6.40 -29.89
CA GLY A 365 17.45 5.65 -30.00
C GLY A 365 18.07 5.19 -28.68
N ARG A 366 17.47 5.49 -27.52
CA ARG A 366 17.91 4.97 -26.21
C ARG A 366 17.43 3.54 -26.04
N LEU A 367 18.16 2.71 -25.29
CA LEU A 367 17.79 1.31 -25.08
C LEU A 367 16.86 1.15 -23.87
N HIS A 368 15.75 0.43 -24.04
CA HIS A 368 14.95 -0.14 -22.96
C HIS A 368 15.29 -1.61 -22.76
N ALA A 369 15.30 -2.02 -21.50
CA ALA A 369 15.67 -3.36 -21.12
C ALA A 369 14.45 -4.06 -20.50
N PHE A 370 13.84 -4.99 -21.24
CA PHE A 370 12.61 -5.70 -20.90
C PHE A 370 12.88 -7.06 -20.26
N ALA A 371 12.35 -7.26 -19.07
CA ALA A 371 12.47 -8.47 -18.28
C ALA A 371 11.22 -9.35 -18.47
N THR A 372 11.42 -10.55 -19.01
CA THR A 372 10.36 -11.53 -19.30
C THR A 372 10.35 -12.62 -18.22
N PRO A 373 9.29 -12.73 -17.39
CA PRO A 373 9.13 -13.85 -16.46
C PRO A 373 8.77 -15.15 -17.19
N THR A 374 8.89 -16.29 -16.50
CA THR A 374 8.34 -17.56 -16.98
C THR A 374 6.81 -17.51 -17.07
N VAL A 375 6.19 -18.41 -17.86
CA VAL A 375 4.72 -18.48 -17.94
C VAL A 375 4.11 -18.73 -16.55
N ARG A 376 4.73 -19.63 -15.76
CA ARG A 376 4.33 -19.94 -14.38
C ARG A 376 4.31 -18.69 -13.50
N ASP A 377 5.34 -17.87 -13.59
CA ASP A 377 5.45 -16.63 -12.80
C ASP A 377 4.46 -15.56 -13.27
N ARG A 378 4.23 -15.43 -14.58
CA ARG A 378 3.20 -14.52 -15.12
C ARG A 378 1.79 -14.88 -14.64
N VAL A 379 1.44 -16.17 -14.62
CA VAL A 379 0.13 -16.62 -14.11
C VAL A 379 -0.03 -16.24 -12.63
N ALA A 380 0.98 -16.49 -11.80
CA ALA A 380 0.94 -16.14 -10.38
C ALA A 380 0.88 -14.62 -10.16
N GLN A 381 1.66 -13.84 -10.91
CA GLN A 381 1.65 -12.37 -10.86
C GLN A 381 0.31 -11.80 -11.30
N GLN A 382 -0.27 -12.31 -12.39
CA GLN A 382 -1.56 -11.87 -12.88
C GLN A 382 -2.69 -12.20 -11.90
N ALA A 383 -2.68 -13.38 -11.28
CA ALA A 383 -3.60 -13.72 -10.20
C ALA A 383 -3.44 -12.77 -9.00
N ALA A 384 -2.20 -12.43 -8.63
CA ALA A 384 -1.93 -11.43 -7.59
C ALA A 384 -2.45 -10.04 -7.97
N CYS A 385 -2.33 -9.62 -9.24
CA CYS A 385 -2.90 -8.36 -9.73
C CYS A 385 -4.43 -8.31 -9.58
N GLU A 386 -5.13 -9.40 -9.87
CA GLU A 386 -6.59 -9.49 -9.69
C GLU A 386 -7.01 -9.37 -8.22
N VAL A 387 -6.19 -9.91 -7.31
CA VAL A 387 -6.48 -9.93 -5.86
C VAL A 387 -6.09 -8.61 -5.17
N LEU A 388 -4.92 -8.05 -5.48
CA LEU A 388 -4.39 -6.82 -4.89
C LEU A 388 -4.95 -5.55 -5.54
N GLY A 389 -5.25 -5.62 -6.85
CA GLY A 389 -5.69 -4.49 -7.66
C GLY A 389 -6.83 -3.67 -7.03
N PRO A 390 -7.92 -4.30 -6.57
CA PRO A 390 -9.03 -3.58 -5.94
C PRO A 390 -8.66 -2.78 -4.69
N ALA A 391 -7.69 -3.24 -3.91
CA ALA A 391 -7.22 -2.52 -2.72
C ALA A 391 -6.34 -1.32 -3.10
N VAL A 392 -5.44 -1.51 -4.09
CA VAL A 392 -4.59 -0.43 -4.62
C VAL A 392 -5.44 0.65 -5.31
N GLU A 393 -6.47 0.27 -6.05
CA GLU A 393 -7.33 1.19 -6.80
C GLU A 393 -7.99 2.27 -5.93
N ILE A 394 -8.31 1.95 -4.67
CA ILE A 394 -8.91 2.89 -3.71
C ILE A 394 -7.91 3.96 -3.25
N LEU A 395 -6.60 3.72 -3.44
CA LEU A 395 -5.53 4.64 -3.09
C LEU A 395 -5.13 5.56 -4.25
N LEU A 396 -5.70 5.37 -5.43
CA LEU A 396 -5.30 6.12 -6.63
C LEU A 396 -6.17 7.36 -6.79
N GLU A 397 -5.52 8.43 -7.22
CA GLU A 397 -6.17 9.70 -7.47
C GLU A 397 -6.82 9.76 -8.85
N ASP A 398 -7.81 10.65 -9.03
CA ASP A 398 -8.51 10.81 -10.31
C ASP A 398 -7.60 11.33 -11.43
N CYS A 399 -6.50 11.99 -11.07
CA CYS A 399 -5.45 12.39 -12.03
C CYS A 399 -4.65 11.21 -12.59
N SER A 400 -4.81 10.01 -12.02
CA SER A 400 -4.06 8.81 -12.37
C SER A 400 -4.85 7.96 -13.37
N TYR A 401 -4.32 7.72 -14.57
CA TYR A 401 -5.01 6.98 -15.63
C TYR A 401 -4.32 5.64 -15.94
N ALA A 402 -3.03 5.53 -15.63
CA ALA A 402 -2.17 4.44 -16.08
C ALA A 402 -2.60 3.11 -15.47
N TYR A 403 -2.68 2.05 -16.27
CA TYR A 403 -2.93 0.67 -15.81
C TYR A 403 -4.15 0.52 -14.88
N ARG A 404 -5.17 1.39 -15.01
CA ARG A 404 -6.42 1.32 -14.24
C ARG A 404 -7.55 0.79 -15.10
N LYS A 405 -8.40 -0.05 -14.52
CA LYS A 405 -9.54 -0.62 -15.24
C LYS A 405 -10.61 0.48 -15.42
N GLY A 406 -11.05 0.70 -16.66
CA GLY A 406 -12.04 1.73 -16.99
C GLY A 406 -11.46 3.13 -17.24
N PHE A 407 -10.15 3.30 -17.10
CA PHE A 407 -9.43 4.51 -17.50
C PHE A 407 -8.66 4.24 -18.79
N SER A 408 -8.51 5.27 -19.61
CA SER A 408 -7.85 5.17 -20.91
C SER A 408 -6.91 6.34 -21.15
N ARG A 409 -5.97 6.15 -22.06
CA ARG A 409 -5.12 7.24 -22.58
C ARG A 409 -5.95 8.38 -23.16
N LYS A 410 -7.08 8.05 -23.81
CA LYS A 410 -8.06 9.04 -24.29
C LYS A 410 -8.65 9.86 -23.12
N GLY A 411 -8.93 9.23 -21.99
CA GLY A 411 -9.36 9.91 -20.77
C GLY A 411 -8.30 10.88 -20.23
N ALA A 412 -7.03 10.46 -20.20
CA ALA A 412 -5.94 11.33 -19.78
C ALA A 412 -5.80 12.54 -20.73
N ALA A 413 -5.85 12.30 -22.04
CA ALA A 413 -5.82 13.37 -23.05
C ALA A 413 -7.01 14.33 -22.93
N GLN A 414 -8.20 13.82 -22.65
CA GLN A 414 -9.39 14.63 -22.40
C GLN A 414 -9.20 15.52 -21.16
N ALA A 415 -8.62 15.00 -20.07
CA ALA A 415 -8.33 15.81 -18.89
C ALA A 415 -7.31 16.93 -19.17
N VAL A 416 -6.32 16.68 -20.04
CA VAL A 416 -5.39 17.71 -20.52
C VAL A 416 -6.13 18.76 -21.37
N TRP A 417 -7.04 18.33 -22.24
CA TRP A 417 -7.88 19.24 -23.05
C TRP A 417 -8.74 20.14 -22.18
N GLU A 418 -9.43 19.59 -21.19
CA GLU A 418 -10.28 20.35 -20.27
C GLU A 418 -9.46 21.36 -19.46
N ALA A 419 -8.29 20.96 -18.96
CA ALA A 419 -7.37 21.89 -18.31
C ALA A 419 -6.91 23.00 -19.28
N HIS A 420 -6.64 22.68 -20.54
CA HIS A 420 -6.34 23.71 -21.53
C HIS A 420 -7.52 24.67 -21.70
N GLU A 421 -8.74 24.23 -21.89
CA GLU A 421 -9.90 25.13 -22.02
C GLU A 421 -10.08 26.05 -20.79
N GLU A 422 -9.67 25.59 -19.60
CA GLU A 422 -9.70 26.34 -18.35
C GLU A 422 -8.53 27.33 -18.13
N GLY A 423 -7.67 27.51 -19.12
CA GLY A 423 -6.60 28.51 -19.07
C GLY A 423 -5.22 27.98 -18.70
N TYR A 424 -5.04 26.66 -18.56
CA TYR A 424 -3.72 26.07 -18.33
C TYR A 424 -2.98 25.99 -19.67
N ARG A 425 -2.07 26.95 -19.90
CA ARG A 425 -1.38 27.18 -21.18
C ARG A 425 0.05 26.67 -21.23
N PHE A 426 0.57 26.12 -20.14
CA PHE A 426 1.94 25.63 -20.05
C PHE A 426 1.97 24.21 -19.48
N VAL A 427 2.96 23.43 -19.91
CA VAL A 427 3.17 22.05 -19.45
C VAL A 427 4.60 21.83 -19.00
N LEU A 428 4.73 21.08 -17.91
CA LEU A 428 5.91 20.35 -17.53
C LEU A 428 5.74 18.89 -17.94
N ASP A 429 6.55 18.43 -18.89
CA ASP A 429 6.60 17.03 -19.32
C ASP A 429 7.68 16.30 -18.52
N ALA A 430 7.31 15.26 -17.77
CA ALA A 430 8.23 14.57 -16.89
C ALA A 430 8.16 13.04 -17.09
N ASP A 431 9.29 12.50 -17.56
CA ASP A 431 9.48 11.08 -17.85
C ASP A 431 9.71 10.27 -16.56
N ILE A 432 8.75 9.41 -16.21
CA ILE A 432 8.84 8.52 -15.04
C ILE A 432 9.55 7.22 -15.41
N THR A 433 9.90 6.97 -16.66
CA THR A 433 10.56 5.70 -17.05
C THR A 433 11.87 5.47 -16.30
N SER A 434 12.55 6.55 -15.88
CA SER A 434 13.70 6.45 -14.97
C SER A 434 13.38 5.87 -13.58
N LEU A 435 12.15 6.05 -13.08
CA LEU A 435 11.67 5.54 -11.79
C LEU A 435 11.69 4.02 -11.73
N PHE A 436 11.31 3.32 -12.80
CA PHE A 436 11.40 1.86 -12.86
C PHE A 436 12.83 1.36 -12.60
N TYR A 437 13.86 2.17 -12.86
CA TYR A 437 15.24 1.78 -12.57
C TYR A 437 15.74 2.23 -11.20
N SER A 438 15.05 3.16 -10.53
CA SER A 438 15.52 3.80 -9.29
C SER A 438 14.66 3.57 -8.05
N VAL A 439 13.48 2.93 -8.15
CA VAL A 439 12.60 2.69 -6.99
C VAL A 439 13.38 2.12 -5.82
N ASP A 440 13.30 2.81 -4.68
CA ASP A 440 13.87 2.33 -3.43
C ASP A 440 13.00 1.20 -2.85
N TRP A 441 13.60 0.03 -2.71
CA TRP A 441 12.89 -1.14 -2.22
C TRP A 441 12.51 -1.06 -0.75
N GLU A 442 13.31 -0.38 0.07
CA GLU A 442 13.03 -0.30 1.49
C GLU A 442 11.74 0.49 1.75
N ARG A 443 11.61 1.65 1.11
CA ARG A 443 10.39 2.48 1.15
C ARG A 443 9.19 1.73 0.60
N LEU A 444 9.34 1.12 -0.59
CA LEU A 444 8.27 0.39 -1.24
C LEU A 444 7.78 -0.79 -0.39
N PHE A 445 8.70 -1.57 0.18
CA PHE A 445 8.36 -2.72 0.99
C PHE A 445 7.71 -2.31 2.32
N GLY A 446 8.15 -1.19 2.91
CA GLY A 446 7.46 -0.58 4.03
C GLY A 446 6.01 -0.23 3.72
N LYS A 447 5.74 0.31 2.51
CA LYS A 447 4.36 0.61 2.05
C LYS A 447 3.51 -0.64 1.95
N LEU A 448 4.04 -1.69 1.31
CA LEU A 448 3.34 -2.95 1.14
C LEU A 448 3.03 -3.61 2.48
N ASP A 449 3.98 -3.64 3.42
CA ASP A 449 3.79 -4.24 4.74
C ASP A 449 2.75 -3.49 5.58
N ALA A 450 2.69 -2.17 5.43
CA ALA A 450 1.72 -1.35 6.13
C ALA A 450 0.29 -1.51 5.59
N LEU A 451 0.13 -1.67 4.28
CA LEU A 451 -1.17 -1.85 3.63
C LEU A 451 -1.71 -3.27 3.78
N PHE A 452 -0.83 -4.26 3.75
CA PHE A 452 -1.20 -5.67 3.74
C PHE A 452 -0.50 -6.40 4.89
N PRO A 453 -0.81 -6.04 6.16
CA PRO A 453 -0.17 -6.65 7.30
C PRO A 453 -0.51 -8.14 7.39
N PHE A 454 0.50 -8.95 7.70
CA PHE A 454 0.39 -10.42 7.82
C PHE A 454 0.05 -11.18 6.54
N GLU A 455 0.12 -10.55 5.37
CA GLU A 455 -0.19 -11.22 4.10
C GLU A 455 1.04 -11.92 3.49
N PRO A 456 1.06 -13.27 3.42
CA PRO A 456 2.21 -14.00 2.88
C PRO A 456 2.47 -13.70 1.39
N LEU A 457 1.41 -13.32 0.65
CA LEU A 457 1.50 -12.89 -0.74
C LEU A 457 2.49 -11.74 -0.92
N ILE A 458 2.59 -10.83 0.06
CA ILE A 458 3.50 -9.69 0.00
C ILE A 458 4.96 -10.15 0.02
N GLY A 459 5.28 -11.24 0.74
CA GLY A 459 6.59 -11.85 0.68
C GLY A 459 6.96 -12.27 -0.74
N ILE A 460 6.04 -12.93 -1.44
CA ILE A 460 6.22 -13.36 -2.83
C ILE A 460 6.34 -12.15 -3.78
N VAL A 461 5.53 -11.10 -3.58
CA VAL A 461 5.64 -9.85 -4.37
C VAL A 461 7.03 -9.22 -4.22
N LYS A 462 7.58 -9.19 -3.00
CA LYS A 462 8.95 -8.71 -2.77
C LYS A 462 9.98 -9.58 -3.48
N GLU A 463 9.79 -10.90 -3.50
CA GLU A 463 10.67 -11.81 -4.26
C GLU A 463 10.58 -11.56 -5.77
N TRP A 464 9.39 -11.31 -6.35
CA TRP A 464 9.26 -10.91 -7.76
C TRP A 464 9.99 -9.60 -8.08
N ILE A 465 9.87 -8.61 -7.20
CA ILE A 465 10.54 -7.32 -7.37
C ILE A 465 12.07 -7.49 -7.32
N ARG A 466 12.56 -8.35 -6.43
CA ARG A 466 13.98 -8.69 -6.24
C ARG A 466 14.54 -9.64 -7.28
N ALA A 467 13.69 -10.32 -8.04
CA ALA A 467 14.10 -11.42 -8.91
C ALA A 467 15.30 -11.01 -9.78
N PRO A 468 16.37 -11.82 -9.79
CA PRO A 468 17.56 -11.54 -10.58
C PRO A 468 17.23 -11.64 -12.06
N VAL A 469 18.09 -11.09 -12.91
CA VAL A 469 17.94 -11.15 -14.36
C VAL A 469 19.02 -12.01 -14.99
N ILE A 470 18.68 -12.72 -16.05
CA ILE A 470 19.63 -13.40 -16.92
C ILE A 470 19.72 -12.62 -18.22
N PHE A 471 20.91 -12.13 -18.54
CA PHE A 471 21.20 -11.40 -19.78
C PHE A 471 22.40 -12.03 -20.48
N GLU A 472 22.22 -12.49 -21.72
CA GLU A 472 23.26 -13.18 -22.50
C GLU A 472 23.96 -14.31 -21.72
N GLY A 473 23.19 -15.06 -20.93
CA GLY A 473 23.69 -16.17 -20.11
C GLY A 473 24.36 -15.76 -18.79
N LYS A 474 24.49 -14.46 -18.51
CA LYS A 474 25.03 -13.95 -17.23
C LYS A 474 23.92 -13.71 -16.24
N HIS A 475 24.10 -14.20 -15.02
CA HIS A 475 23.22 -13.93 -13.88
C HIS A 475 23.57 -12.57 -13.28
N ILE A 476 22.56 -11.71 -13.08
CA ILE A 476 22.77 -10.40 -12.51
C ILE A 476 21.77 -10.12 -11.40
N GLU A 477 22.31 -9.84 -10.22
CA GLU A 477 21.54 -9.43 -9.04
C GLU A 477 21.05 -8.00 -9.18
N ARG A 478 19.84 -7.76 -8.67
CA ARG A 478 19.22 -6.43 -8.65
C ARG A 478 19.19 -5.91 -7.21
N THR A 479 19.35 -4.60 -7.06
CA THR A 479 19.37 -3.94 -5.75
C THR A 479 18.34 -2.83 -5.59
N ARG A 480 17.67 -2.44 -6.69
CA ARG A 480 16.65 -1.38 -6.74
C ARG A 480 15.80 -1.48 -8.01
N GLY A 481 14.77 -0.65 -8.08
CA GLY A 481 13.90 -0.51 -9.24
C GLY A 481 12.85 -1.62 -9.39
N LEU A 482 11.95 -1.45 -10.34
CA LEU A 482 10.97 -2.42 -10.78
C LEU A 482 11.34 -2.95 -12.17
N PRO A 483 11.30 -4.27 -12.41
CA PRO A 483 11.57 -4.80 -13.74
C PRO A 483 10.48 -4.35 -14.72
N LEU A 484 10.86 -3.94 -15.93
CA LEU A 484 9.92 -3.63 -17.01
C LEU A 484 9.45 -4.92 -17.69
N GLY A 485 8.15 -5.14 -17.83
CA GLY A 485 7.59 -6.36 -18.45
C GLY A 485 6.70 -7.19 -17.53
N PRO A 486 7.14 -7.55 -16.30
CA PRO A 486 6.33 -8.38 -15.40
C PRO A 486 4.98 -7.76 -15.04
N ASP A 487 3.91 -8.56 -15.03
CA ASP A 487 2.52 -8.12 -14.87
C ASP A 487 2.27 -7.35 -13.56
N ILE A 488 3.01 -7.70 -12.51
CA ILE A 488 2.89 -7.08 -11.18
C ILE A 488 3.53 -5.69 -11.12
N SER A 489 4.58 -5.43 -11.91
CA SER A 489 5.36 -4.18 -11.83
C SER A 489 4.51 -2.92 -12.02
N PRO A 490 3.60 -2.83 -13.01
CA PRO A 490 2.75 -1.66 -13.16
C PRO A 490 1.84 -1.41 -11.97
N LEU A 491 1.29 -2.46 -11.34
CA LEU A 491 0.46 -2.31 -10.14
C LEU A 491 1.25 -1.69 -8.98
N ILE A 492 2.49 -2.16 -8.80
CA ILE A 492 3.40 -1.70 -7.76
C ILE A 492 3.90 -0.28 -8.03
N ALA A 493 4.19 0.06 -9.30
CA ALA A 493 4.56 1.41 -9.70
C ALA A 493 3.44 2.42 -9.38
N LYS A 494 2.17 2.07 -9.67
CA LYS A 494 1.01 2.90 -9.28
C LYS A 494 0.96 3.12 -7.78
N LEU A 495 1.10 2.04 -7.01
CA LEU A 495 1.06 2.13 -5.55
C LEU A 495 2.18 3.05 -5.02
N PHE A 496 3.38 2.94 -5.58
CA PHE A 496 4.50 3.78 -5.20
C PHE A 496 4.22 5.26 -5.50
N LEU A 497 3.73 5.55 -6.71
CA LEU A 497 3.46 6.90 -7.20
C LEU A 497 2.21 7.57 -6.62
N SER A 498 1.30 6.84 -5.99
CA SER A 498 0.09 7.42 -5.41
C SER A 498 0.41 8.54 -4.40
N GLU A 499 1.50 8.38 -3.66
CA GLU A 499 1.95 9.34 -2.65
C GLU A 499 2.49 10.62 -3.27
N PHE A 500 3.16 10.49 -4.42
CA PHE A 500 3.59 11.64 -5.21
C PHE A 500 2.38 12.45 -5.68
N GLU A 501 1.33 11.78 -6.16
CA GLU A 501 0.10 12.41 -6.59
C GLU A 501 -0.61 13.13 -5.43
N ASP A 502 -0.81 12.43 -4.30
CA ASP A 502 -1.43 12.98 -3.09
C ASP A 502 -0.76 14.27 -2.62
N GLU A 503 0.57 14.35 -2.65
CA GLU A 503 1.31 15.53 -2.20
C GLU A 503 1.23 16.72 -3.17
N LEU A 504 1.02 16.46 -4.46
CA LEU A 504 0.93 17.49 -5.50
C LEU A 504 -0.49 18.02 -5.71
N LEU A 505 -1.52 17.29 -5.28
CA LEU A 505 -2.91 17.72 -5.38
C LEU A 505 -3.22 18.95 -4.52
N GLY A 506 -4.22 19.73 -4.95
CA GLY A 506 -4.67 20.93 -4.24
C GLY A 506 -3.75 22.15 -4.39
N ARG A 507 -2.80 22.11 -5.33
CA ARG A 507 -1.90 23.22 -5.65
C ARG A 507 -2.41 24.02 -6.86
N ASP A 508 -1.76 25.13 -7.17
CA ASP A 508 -2.15 26.05 -8.27
C ASP A 508 -1.88 25.49 -9.69
N PHE A 509 -1.68 24.18 -9.83
CA PHE A 509 -1.42 23.46 -11.07
C PHE A 509 -2.20 22.14 -11.12
N ARG A 510 -2.38 21.57 -12.32
CA ARG A 510 -3.06 20.29 -12.52
C ARG A 510 -2.07 19.21 -12.90
N ILE A 511 -2.18 18.05 -12.28
CA ILE A 511 -1.41 16.87 -12.67
C ILE A 511 -2.31 15.91 -13.47
N VAL A 512 -1.76 15.32 -14.51
CA VAL A 512 -2.35 14.17 -15.22
C VAL A 512 -1.26 13.13 -15.39
N ARG A 513 -1.49 11.92 -14.89
CA ARG A 513 -0.52 10.82 -14.93
C ARG A 513 -1.05 9.65 -15.75
N GLN A 514 -0.22 9.22 -16.69
CA GLN A 514 -0.31 7.96 -17.41
C GLN A 514 0.97 7.14 -17.15
N ASP A 515 1.56 6.58 -18.21
CA ASP A 515 2.86 5.90 -18.14
C ASP A 515 3.95 6.89 -17.68
N ASP A 516 3.77 8.17 -18.06
CA ASP A 516 4.50 9.37 -17.60
C ASP A 516 3.56 10.34 -16.87
N PHE A 517 4.04 11.48 -16.37
CA PHE A 517 3.17 12.54 -15.85
C PHE A 517 3.42 13.88 -16.52
N VAL A 518 2.34 14.64 -16.63
CA VAL A 518 2.38 16.04 -17.05
C VAL A 518 1.83 16.92 -15.95
N VAL A 519 2.46 18.08 -15.76
CA VAL A 519 1.95 19.13 -14.87
C VAL A 519 1.57 20.34 -15.70
N LEU A 520 0.29 20.70 -15.65
CA LEU A 520 -0.32 21.78 -16.42
C LEU A 520 -0.42 23.03 -15.55
N CYS A 521 0.08 24.14 -16.06
CA CYS A 521 0.19 25.43 -15.36
C CYS A 521 -0.39 26.57 -16.21
N LYS A 522 -0.82 27.65 -15.55
CA LYS A 522 -1.37 28.83 -16.23
C LYS A 522 -0.30 29.73 -16.86
N ASP A 523 0.88 29.78 -16.23
CA ASP A 523 2.01 30.58 -16.69
C ASP A 523 3.37 29.89 -16.45
N MET A 524 4.43 30.49 -17.00
CA MET A 524 5.80 29.97 -16.92
C MET A 524 6.38 30.04 -15.50
N GLU A 525 5.96 30.99 -14.68
CA GLU A 525 6.43 31.11 -13.28
C GLU A 525 5.85 29.97 -12.43
N ALA A 526 4.55 29.72 -12.57
CA ALA A 526 3.85 28.58 -11.99
C ALA A 526 4.47 27.25 -12.47
N THR A 527 4.89 27.15 -13.73
CA THR A 527 5.58 25.95 -14.25
C THR A 527 6.93 25.72 -13.57
N ARG A 528 7.74 26.77 -13.37
CA ARG A 528 9.01 26.66 -12.64
C ARG A 528 8.80 26.29 -11.17
N LYS A 529 7.78 26.87 -10.53
CA LYS A 529 7.38 26.52 -9.16
C LYS A 529 6.95 25.05 -9.08
N ALA A 530 6.05 24.61 -9.96
CA ALA A 530 5.58 23.23 -10.02
C ALA A 530 6.72 22.23 -10.24
N LYS A 531 7.69 22.56 -11.11
CA LYS A 531 8.90 21.75 -11.30
C LYS A 531 9.67 21.59 -10.00
N LYS A 532 10.03 22.71 -9.35
CA LYS A 532 10.79 22.71 -8.10
C LYS A 532 10.08 21.89 -7.03
N GLU A 533 8.78 22.12 -6.85
CA GLU A 533 8.03 21.39 -5.83
C GLU A 533 7.87 19.90 -6.16
N SER A 534 7.76 19.53 -7.46
CA SER A 534 7.75 18.13 -7.88
C SER A 534 9.09 17.46 -7.59
N GLU A 535 10.21 18.12 -7.88
CA GLU A 535 11.57 17.64 -7.55
C GLU A 535 11.74 17.46 -6.03
N GLU A 536 11.25 18.39 -5.21
CA GLU A 536 11.29 18.32 -3.75
C GLU A 536 10.48 17.14 -3.19
N VAL A 537 9.28 16.90 -3.72
CA VAL A 537 8.47 15.72 -3.34
C VAL A 537 9.21 14.45 -3.75
N LEU A 538 9.66 14.32 -5.00
CA LEU A 538 10.36 13.13 -5.49
C LEU A 538 11.65 12.85 -4.72
N THR A 539 12.41 13.89 -4.37
CA THR A 539 13.61 13.78 -3.53
C THR A 539 13.24 13.22 -2.15
N ARG A 540 12.17 13.71 -1.52
CA ARG A 540 11.66 13.15 -0.25
C ARG A 540 11.14 11.72 -0.40
N LEU A 541 10.64 11.35 -1.57
CA LEU A 541 10.28 9.97 -1.92
C LEU A 541 11.50 9.06 -2.18
N GLY A 542 12.72 9.58 -2.07
CA GLY A 542 13.96 8.86 -2.32
C GLY A 542 14.22 8.59 -3.81
N GLN A 543 13.60 9.36 -4.70
CA GLN A 543 13.74 9.20 -6.15
C GLN A 543 14.59 10.33 -6.75
N ASN A 544 15.64 9.93 -7.46
CA ASN A 544 16.44 10.82 -8.29
C ASN A 544 15.88 10.83 -9.70
N LEU A 545 14.70 11.42 -9.87
CA LEU A 545 14.10 11.61 -11.19
C LEU A 545 14.82 12.75 -11.90
N ILE A 546 15.23 12.50 -13.15
CA ILE A 546 15.73 13.54 -14.03
C ILE A 546 14.51 14.19 -14.68
N ILE A 547 13.99 15.26 -14.08
CA ILE A 547 13.10 16.16 -14.83
C ILE A 547 13.99 16.89 -15.83
N GLY A 548 13.87 16.54 -17.10
CA GLY A 548 14.69 17.04 -18.20
C GLY A 548 14.89 18.56 -18.17
N LYS A 549 16.06 18.97 -18.66
CA LYS A 549 16.49 20.37 -18.64
C LYS A 549 15.72 21.28 -19.61
N LYS A 550 14.78 20.77 -20.43
CA LYS A 550 14.11 21.53 -21.52
C LYS A 550 12.57 21.65 -21.34
N ASP A 551 12.04 21.44 -20.13
CA ASP A 551 10.72 20.83 -19.99
C ASP A 551 9.54 21.76 -19.65
N ALA A 552 9.73 23.08 -19.57
CA ALA A 552 8.60 24.00 -19.46
C ALA A 552 8.24 24.54 -20.85
N ARG A 553 7.09 24.15 -21.39
CA ARG A 553 6.69 24.47 -22.77
C ARG A 553 5.29 25.05 -22.83
N SER A 554 5.03 25.84 -23.87
CA SER A 554 3.67 26.34 -24.14
C SER A 554 2.83 25.20 -24.70
N LEU A 555 1.70 24.95 -24.07
CA LEU A 555 0.72 23.98 -24.51
C LEU A 555 0.16 24.39 -25.88
N ASP A 556 -0.06 25.68 -26.16
CA ASP A 556 -0.69 26.14 -27.41
C ASP A 556 0.07 25.70 -28.68
N ASN A 557 1.40 25.62 -28.60
CA ASN A 557 2.25 25.26 -29.74
C ASN A 557 2.48 23.74 -29.86
N GLU A 558 2.39 23.01 -28.75
CA GLU A 558 2.72 21.58 -28.67
C GLU A 558 1.51 20.71 -28.30
N PHE A 559 0.31 21.28 -28.22
CA PHE A 559 -0.92 20.62 -27.79
C PHE A 559 -1.15 19.30 -28.56
N PRO A 560 -1.05 19.27 -29.90
CA PRO A 560 -1.23 18.02 -30.65
C PRO A 560 -0.11 17.00 -30.36
N PHE A 561 1.11 17.45 -30.10
CA PHE A 561 2.25 16.58 -29.80
C PHE A 561 2.16 15.98 -28.41
N LEU A 562 1.74 16.75 -27.40
CA LEU A 562 1.54 16.26 -26.03
C LEU A 562 0.36 15.29 -25.95
N ILE A 563 -0.76 15.62 -26.60
CA ILE A 563 -1.89 14.70 -26.74
C ILE A 563 -1.44 13.43 -27.45
N ASN A 564 -0.62 13.54 -28.50
CA ASN A 564 -0.06 12.38 -29.20
C ASN A 564 0.95 11.61 -28.33
N SER A 565 1.72 12.23 -27.44
CA SER A 565 2.60 11.54 -26.48
C SER A 565 1.78 10.75 -25.45
N ILE A 566 0.74 11.38 -24.90
CA ILE A 566 -0.19 10.79 -23.92
C ILE A 566 -1.05 9.69 -24.56
N CYS A 567 -1.49 9.88 -25.80
CA CYS A 567 -2.29 8.92 -26.56
C CYS A 567 -1.44 7.79 -27.17
N CYS A 568 -0.26 8.13 -27.69
CA CYS A 568 0.57 7.31 -28.56
C CYS A 568 2.05 7.37 -28.13
N SER A 569 2.41 6.71 -27.04
CA SER A 569 3.72 6.08 -26.96
C SER A 569 3.75 4.89 -27.93
N SER A 570 3.96 5.23 -29.21
CA SER A 570 4.22 4.44 -30.43
C SER A 570 3.35 4.90 -31.62
N ALA A 571 3.95 5.77 -32.43
CA ALA A 571 3.78 5.95 -33.88
C ALA A 571 2.37 6.24 -34.49
N PHE A 572 2.25 7.48 -35.00
CA PHE A 572 1.42 8.01 -36.10
C PHE A 572 -0.10 8.25 -35.91
N VAL A 573 -0.52 9.51 -36.13
CA VAL A 573 -1.60 9.97 -37.05
C VAL A 573 -1.35 11.48 -37.34
N ASN A 574 -0.88 11.91 -38.51
CA ASN A 574 -1.66 12.26 -39.72
C ASN A 574 -0.65 12.62 -40.83
N GLY A 575 -0.99 12.33 -42.09
CA GLY A 575 -0.12 12.42 -43.27
C GLY A 575 0.47 13.80 -43.57
N ILE A 576 1.52 14.16 -42.84
CA ILE A 576 2.54 15.12 -43.25
C ILE A 576 3.83 14.32 -43.28
N ASP A 577 4.41 14.17 -44.47
CA ASP A 577 5.76 13.62 -44.64
C ASP A 577 6.74 14.54 -43.89
N THR A 578 7.16 14.15 -42.70
CA THR A 578 8.35 14.72 -42.08
C THR A 578 9.54 13.85 -42.48
N GLU A 579 10.43 14.45 -43.28
CA GLU A 579 11.71 13.87 -43.67
C GLU A 579 12.41 13.27 -42.45
N ILE A 580 12.76 11.98 -42.57
CA ILE A 580 13.58 11.27 -41.61
C ILE A 580 14.94 11.96 -41.58
N ILE A 581 15.14 12.86 -40.61
CA ILE A 581 16.45 13.44 -40.34
C ILE A 581 17.36 12.28 -39.92
N SER A 582 18.35 11.98 -40.77
CA SER A 582 19.39 10.99 -40.49
C SER A 582 20.11 11.34 -39.19
N GLN A 583 19.98 10.47 -38.19
CA GLN A 583 20.68 10.63 -36.91
C GLN A 583 22.14 10.13 -37.01
N PRO A 584 23.10 10.77 -36.32
CA PRO A 584 24.50 10.37 -36.31
C PRO A 584 24.71 9.06 -35.52
N PRO A 585 25.85 8.36 -35.72
CA PRO A 585 26.09 7.07 -35.08
C PRO A 585 26.21 7.19 -33.55
N CYS A 586 25.73 6.14 -32.89
CA CYS A 586 25.38 6.09 -31.48
C CYS A 586 26.55 5.60 -30.62
N ASP A 587 27.29 6.51 -29.97
CA ASP A 587 28.49 6.17 -29.17
C ASP A 587 28.29 6.25 -27.63
N SER A 588 27.06 6.26 -27.09
CA SER A 588 26.87 6.11 -25.63
C SER A 588 25.49 5.57 -25.25
N LEU A 589 25.37 4.25 -25.14
CA LEU A 589 24.07 3.55 -25.14
C LEU A 589 23.60 2.96 -23.79
N VAL A 590 24.08 3.45 -22.65
CA VAL A 590 23.45 3.17 -21.34
C VAL A 590 23.52 4.42 -20.49
N PRO A 591 22.38 5.00 -20.05
CA PRO A 591 22.41 6.07 -19.07
C PRO A 591 23.20 5.63 -17.83
N SER A 592 24.15 6.46 -17.37
CA SER A 592 25.02 6.19 -16.22
C SER A 592 24.26 5.91 -14.91
N SER A 593 22.96 6.24 -14.88
CA SER A 593 22.03 5.95 -13.79
C SER A 593 21.50 4.52 -13.78
N LEU A 594 21.65 3.73 -14.85
CA LEU A 594 21.35 2.30 -14.78
C LEU A 594 22.50 1.57 -14.09
N TRP A 595 22.15 0.66 -13.19
CA TRP A 595 23.08 -0.33 -12.64
C TRP A 595 23.77 -1.17 -13.74
N LEU A 596 23.23 -1.18 -14.97
CA LEU A 596 23.85 -1.69 -16.21
C LEU A 596 25.20 -1.06 -16.57
N ALA A 597 25.56 0.11 -16.03
CA ALA A 597 26.88 0.69 -16.25
C ALA A 597 28.04 -0.22 -15.77
N GLN A 598 27.72 -1.29 -15.00
CA GLN A 598 28.67 -2.28 -14.50
C GLN A 598 28.84 -3.50 -15.44
N VAL A 599 28.05 -3.63 -16.51
CA VAL A 599 28.16 -4.74 -17.46
C VAL A 599 28.88 -4.24 -18.72
N PRO A 600 30.09 -4.73 -19.04
CA PRO A 600 30.73 -4.39 -20.31
C PRO A 600 29.86 -4.94 -21.46
N LEU A 601 29.21 -4.03 -22.19
CA LEU A 601 28.44 -4.33 -23.39
C LEU A 601 29.40 -4.75 -24.50
N GLN A 602 29.87 -5.99 -24.47
CA GLN A 602 30.52 -6.56 -25.64
C GLN A 602 29.43 -6.98 -26.62
N THR A 603 29.29 -6.18 -27.68
CA THR A 603 28.43 -6.43 -28.85
C THR A 603 27.09 -7.03 -28.46
N VAL A 604 26.22 -6.21 -27.85
CA VAL A 604 24.78 -6.51 -27.76
C VAL A 604 24.40 -7.04 -29.13
N LYS A 605 23.98 -8.30 -29.21
CA LYS A 605 23.28 -8.76 -30.41
C LYS A 605 22.03 -7.91 -30.46
N ILE A 606 22.11 -6.78 -31.17
CA ILE A 606 20.95 -6.02 -31.61
C ILE A 606 20.14 -7.08 -32.32
N LEU A 607 19.10 -7.56 -31.65
CA LEU A 607 18.10 -8.37 -32.29
C LEU A 607 17.62 -7.43 -33.39
N SER A 608 18.02 -7.73 -34.64
CA SER A 608 17.42 -7.14 -35.82
C SER A 608 15.93 -7.11 -35.56
N PRO A 609 15.20 -6.04 -35.91
CA PRO A 609 13.79 -5.88 -35.58
C PRO A 609 13.06 -7.10 -36.15
N ARG A 610 12.98 -8.15 -35.36
CA ARG A 610 12.08 -9.25 -35.59
C ARG A 610 10.77 -8.52 -35.57
N LYS A 611 9.95 -8.77 -36.59
CA LYS A 611 8.52 -8.48 -36.56
C LYS A 611 7.94 -9.26 -35.38
N SER A 612 8.26 -8.83 -34.16
CA SER A 612 7.84 -9.43 -32.93
C SER A 612 6.39 -9.05 -32.81
N ALA A 613 5.58 -10.01 -32.39
CA ALA A 613 4.17 -9.74 -32.13
C ALA A 613 3.98 -8.63 -31.07
N ALA A 614 5.04 -8.18 -30.37
CA ALA A 614 5.03 -7.01 -29.49
C ALA A 614 4.72 -5.70 -30.26
N THR A 615 5.32 -5.49 -31.44
CA THR A 615 5.04 -4.30 -32.29
C THR A 615 3.67 -4.38 -32.96
N ARG A 616 3.10 -5.59 -33.14
CA ARG A 616 1.73 -5.78 -33.64
C ARG A 616 0.66 -5.68 -32.54
N ARG A 617 1.05 -5.69 -31.26
CA ARG A 617 0.12 -5.70 -30.11
C ARG A 617 -0.24 -4.34 -29.55
N LEU A 618 0.56 -3.32 -29.79
CA LEU A 618 0.10 -1.93 -29.65
C LEU A 618 -1.07 -1.68 -30.63
N LYS A 619 -1.00 -2.27 -31.83
CA LYS A 619 -2.00 -2.17 -32.90
C LYS A 619 -3.34 -2.90 -32.68
N LYS A 620 -3.48 -3.76 -31.67
CA LYS A 620 -4.72 -4.54 -31.42
C LYS A 620 -5.38 -4.22 -30.08
N LYS A 621 -4.76 -3.34 -29.29
CA LYS A 621 -5.31 -2.79 -28.04
C LYS A 621 -6.27 -1.61 -28.29
N GLU A 622 -6.36 -1.13 -29.53
CA GLU A 622 -7.12 0.07 -29.90
C GLU A 622 -8.60 -0.17 -30.22
N ASP A 623 -9.01 -1.41 -30.58
CA ASP A 623 -10.36 -1.65 -31.10
C ASP A 623 -11.28 -2.52 -30.22
N SER A 624 -10.82 -3.06 -29.08
CA SER A 624 -11.70 -3.90 -28.24
C SER A 624 -11.28 -4.06 -26.77
N VAL A 625 -11.39 -3.02 -25.93
CA VAL A 625 -11.76 -3.10 -24.49
C VAL A 625 -12.34 -1.77 -24.05
#